data_AF-A0A0P7UK30-F1
#
_entry.id   AF-A0A0P7UK30-F1
#
_cell.length_a   1.000
_cell.length_b   1.000
_cell.length_c   1.000
_cell.angle_alpha   90.00
_cell.angle_beta   90.00
_cell.angle_gamma   90.00
#
_symmetry.space_group_name_H-M   'P 1'
#
loop_
_entity.id
_entity.type
_entity.pdbx_description
1 polymer ?
#
loop_
_entity_poly.entity_id
_entity_poly.type
_entity_poly.pdbx_seq_one_letter_code
_entity_poly.pdbx_strand_id
1 'polypeptide(L)'
;IRSFWDMIRIPTTVGGQLVHERLAFTPHATRLPWRSRYLALRPRGSQKKSVGSRQDEDLKPSLRLELPNMVAPSVLLCVAALFALSFISLSFFAREWDVRVNARALATGLLHSDAFPASTRQLLLQELQERRAKLLPDLTCSGEDRFAELRRRALVSRPAAAGGRRNCVDSATENTHSRQLECSELRRVHEAVLLGLGYTKAVFGAVLRNGLSVALKSVNAQGADMSACLRDLGDASACYELVSCKLSREIVLLQSLQHPNIIQLYGYCHPGKRGGGVMSALEQGSPLQMIQLLQTPWEERFRVCLGLVRLLDYLSTSPLGSVVLLDFQPRQFVLVSGELKLTDLDDASIGDPVCSTDADCVLHFPLRNFSIACSSEGICKGLNEKRNLYNSYRYFFTYLLPHRAPPALQYLIERIMNSTGELKGGINDTLEDFEELLHLYKSGLYLENLPSSIIKDYTVAKRTRAAGGKAYRCWPSYDHSGCVLSVHGAHEAALLCHSHRECACFTLGSRRTWTGRILASFTSSFDDLVPDVNSEVYVKKAGASDPAL
;
A
#
# COMPACT_ATOMS: atom_id res chain seq x y z
N ILE A 1 13.69 14.15 -6.96
CA ILE A 1 13.39 14.24 -8.42
C ILE A 1 14.18 13.21 -9.24
N ARG A 2 15.53 13.19 -9.28
CA ARG A 2 16.23 12.12 -10.05
C ARG A 2 15.85 10.70 -9.61
N SER A 3 15.87 10.39 -8.30
CA SER A 3 15.41 9.08 -7.79
C SER A 3 13.90 8.81 -7.94
N PHE A 4 13.10 9.81 -8.31
CA PHE A 4 11.67 9.62 -8.63
C PHE A 4 11.50 9.12 -10.07
N TRP A 5 12.39 9.49 -10.98
CA TRP A 5 12.37 9.00 -12.37
C TRP A 5 12.87 7.57 -12.51
N ASP A 6 13.78 7.12 -11.63
CA ASP A 6 14.21 5.72 -11.60
C ASP A 6 13.08 4.76 -11.17
N MET A 7 12.06 5.26 -10.47
CA MET A 7 10.87 4.50 -10.04
C MET A 7 9.84 4.27 -11.17
N ILE A 8 9.94 4.98 -12.30
CA ILE A 8 8.97 4.92 -13.42
C ILE A 8 9.50 4.03 -14.57
N ARG A 9 10.65 3.36 -14.40
CA ARG A 9 11.15 2.38 -15.39
C ARG A 9 10.35 1.08 -15.34
N ILE A 10 9.31 1.00 -16.16
CA ILE A 10 8.64 -0.27 -16.49
C ILE A 10 9.55 -1.05 -17.45
N PRO A 11 10.02 -2.27 -17.12
CA PRO A 11 10.68 -3.12 -18.09
C PRO A 11 9.63 -3.72 -19.03
N THR A 12 9.59 -3.25 -20.27
CA THR A 12 8.82 -3.90 -21.34
C THR A 12 9.72 -4.91 -22.06
N THR A 13 9.46 -6.20 -21.87
CA THR A 13 10.08 -7.29 -22.62
C THR A 13 9.25 -7.60 -23.88
N VAL A 14 9.83 -7.33 -25.05
CA VAL A 14 9.38 -7.88 -26.32
C VAL A 14 10.60 -8.53 -26.99
N GLY A 15 10.54 -9.84 -27.26
CA GLY A 15 11.53 -10.49 -28.12
C GLY A 15 12.95 -10.68 -27.58
N GLY A 16 13.17 -10.74 -26.25
CA GLY A 16 14.37 -11.35 -25.68
C GLY A 16 15.71 -10.60 -25.82
N GLN A 17 15.73 -9.34 -26.29
CA GLN A 17 16.93 -8.49 -26.28
C GLN A 17 16.63 -7.08 -25.73
N LEU A 18 17.58 -6.54 -24.96
CA LEU A 18 17.52 -5.17 -24.42
C LEU A 18 18.04 -4.17 -25.45
N VAL A 19 17.19 -3.24 -25.88
CA VAL A 19 17.57 -2.07 -26.69
C VAL A 19 17.20 -0.79 -25.94
N HIS A 20 18.12 0.17 -25.90
CA HIS A 20 17.91 1.47 -25.25
C HIS A 20 17.68 2.57 -26.29
N GLU A 21 16.44 3.06 -26.43
CA GLU A 21 16.14 4.31 -27.12
C GLU A 21 15.83 5.45 -26.14
N ARG A 22 16.30 6.67 -26.46
CA ARG A 22 16.00 7.90 -25.72
C ARG A 22 14.99 8.73 -26.50
N LEU A 23 13.75 8.80 -26.03
CA LEU A 23 12.81 9.84 -26.45
C LEU A 23 13.01 11.09 -25.57
N ALA A 24 13.46 12.18 -26.18
CA ALA A 24 13.63 13.46 -25.52
C ALA A 24 12.39 14.34 -25.76
N PHE A 25 11.73 14.78 -24.67
CA PHE A 25 10.71 15.81 -24.71
C PHE A 25 11.17 17.03 -23.89
N THR A 26 11.31 18.17 -24.56
CA THR A 26 11.67 19.46 -23.97
C THR A 26 10.42 20.32 -23.73
N PRO A 27 10.15 20.77 -22.48
CA PRO A 27 9.09 21.74 -22.24
C PRO A 27 9.62 23.17 -22.39
N HIS A 28 9.03 23.94 -23.31
CA HIS A 28 9.20 25.39 -23.38
C HIS A 28 8.43 26.06 -22.24
N ALA A 29 9.11 26.92 -21.46
CA ALA A 29 8.45 27.89 -20.58
C ALA A 29 9.27 29.20 -20.54
N THR A 30 8.59 30.32 -20.79
CA THR A 30 9.16 31.66 -20.95
C THR A 30 9.73 32.24 -19.66
N ARG A 31 10.89 32.91 -19.75
CA ARG A 31 11.45 33.77 -18.68
C ARG A 31 11.49 35.23 -19.12
N LEU A 32 11.08 36.13 -18.22
CA LEU A 32 11.49 37.54 -18.21
C LEU A 32 12.44 37.80 -17.02
N PRO A 33 13.29 38.83 -17.06
CA PRO A 33 14.58 38.79 -16.37
C PRO A 33 14.68 39.68 -15.14
N TRP A 34 15.53 39.28 -14.19
CA TRP A 34 16.13 40.19 -13.21
C TRP A 34 17.65 40.16 -13.34
N ARG A 35 18.25 41.36 -13.46
CA ARG A 35 19.70 41.60 -13.45
C ARG A 35 20.18 41.75 -12.00
N SER A 36 21.37 41.25 -11.67
CA SER A 36 22.50 42.09 -11.24
C SER A 36 23.80 41.28 -11.00
N ARG A 37 24.91 41.79 -11.54
CA ARG A 37 26.32 41.86 -11.03
C ARG A 37 26.81 40.79 -10.03
N TYR A 38 28.05 40.26 -10.15
CA TYR A 38 29.32 41.01 -10.17
C TYR A 38 30.51 40.21 -10.78
N LEU A 39 31.55 40.96 -11.19
CA LEU A 39 33.00 40.60 -11.33
C LEU A 39 33.37 39.25 -11.99
N ALA A 40 33.86 39.18 -13.23
CA ALA A 40 35.11 39.73 -13.79
C ALA A 40 36.41 39.00 -13.36
N LEU A 41 36.99 38.25 -14.31
CA LEU A 41 38.44 38.12 -14.55
C LEU A 41 38.67 37.64 -16.01
N ARG A 42 39.72 38.15 -16.65
CA ARG A 42 40.20 37.91 -18.03
C ARG A 42 41.72 37.58 -17.91
N PRO A 43 42.52 37.33 -18.98
CA PRO A 43 42.25 36.87 -20.35
C PRO A 43 43.21 35.74 -20.83
N ARG A 44 43.18 35.31 -22.12
CA ARG A 44 44.34 35.33 -23.08
C ARG A 44 44.09 34.60 -24.42
N GLY A 45 44.67 35.15 -25.51
CA GLY A 45 45.14 34.47 -26.75
C GLY A 45 44.09 33.99 -27.77
N SER A 46 43.82 34.66 -28.90
CA SER A 46 44.63 34.77 -30.16
C SER A 46 44.56 33.50 -31.05
N GLN A 47 43.66 33.44 -32.06
CA GLN A 47 43.80 33.91 -33.46
C GLN A 47 44.72 33.08 -34.40
N LYS A 48 44.16 32.51 -35.50
CA LYS A 48 44.42 32.92 -36.92
C LYS A 48 43.79 32.03 -38.02
N LYS A 49 43.25 32.71 -39.07
CA LYS A 49 43.08 32.31 -40.51
C LYS A 49 42.09 31.15 -40.84
N SER A 50 41.40 31.08 -41.99
CA SER A 50 41.48 31.77 -43.31
C SER A 50 40.07 32.02 -43.95
N VAL A 51 39.81 33.11 -44.72
CA VAL A 51 39.62 33.22 -46.21
C VAL A 51 38.61 32.23 -46.85
N GLY A 52 37.61 32.59 -47.70
CA GLY A 52 37.08 33.87 -48.22
C GLY A 52 36.18 33.70 -49.49
N SER A 53 35.34 34.71 -49.88
CA SER A 53 34.62 34.93 -51.19
C SER A 53 33.56 33.89 -51.70
N ARG A 54 32.51 34.19 -52.54
CA ARG A 54 31.69 35.40 -52.90
C ARG A 54 30.48 34.99 -53.83
N GLN A 55 29.45 35.85 -53.96
CA GLN A 55 28.50 36.12 -55.11
C GLN A 55 27.25 35.25 -55.46
N ASP A 56 26.07 35.90 -55.29
CA ASP A 56 25.06 36.41 -56.27
C ASP A 56 24.10 35.56 -57.17
N GLU A 57 22.82 36.02 -57.14
CA GLU A 57 21.68 36.03 -58.11
C GLU A 57 21.18 34.72 -58.78
N ASP A 58 19.87 34.49 -59.07
CA ASP A 58 18.94 35.33 -59.87
C ASP A 58 17.42 34.94 -59.69
N LEU A 59 16.49 35.58 -60.43
CA LEU A 59 15.03 35.64 -60.18
C LEU A 59 14.15 35.31 -61.43
N LYS A 60 12.93 34.72 -61.29
CA LYS A 60 11.64 35.02 -62.03
C LYS A 60 10.51 33.93 -61.93
N PRO A 61 9.21 34.20 -62.30
CA PRO A 61 8.06 33.64 -61.56
C PRO A 61 6.81 33.14 -62.35
N SER A 62 5.80 32.70 -61.58
CA SER A 62 4.33 32.85 -61.75
C SER A 62 3.50 32.02 -62.75
N LEU A 63 2.41 31.40 -62.25
CA LEU A 63 1.05 31.47 -62.80
C LEU A 63 -0.01 31.14 -61.71
N ARG A 64 -1.30 31.50 -61.92
CA ARG A 64 -2.42 31.37 -60.97
C ARG A 64 -3.68 30.86 -61.68
N LEU A 65 -4.49 30.02 -61.02
CA LEU A 65 -5.85 29.61 -61.45
C LEU A 65 -6.70 29.22 -60.22
N GLU A 66 -8.00 29.47 -60.30
CA GLU A 66 -9.05 29.31 -59.26
C GLU A 66 -10.32 28.82 -60.01
N LEU A 67 -11.31 28.05 -59.55
CA LEU A 67 -12.03 27.77 -58.28
C LEU A 67 -12.62 26.30 -58.34
N PRO A 68 -13.61 25.78 -57.55
CA PRO A 68 -14.31 26.28 -56.34
C PRO A 68 -14.43 25.29 -55.12
N ASN A 69 -14.90 25.84 -53.99
CA ASN A 69 -15.67 25.21 -52.90
C ASN A 69 -15.25 23.84 -52.30
N MET A 70 -14.60 23.89 -51.13
CA MET A 70 -14.60 22.79 -50.15
C MET A 70 -15.29 23.20 -48.84
N VAL A 71 -16.01 22.25 -48.23
CA VAL A 71 -16.62 22.40 -46.90
C VAL A 71 -15.55 22.72 -45.86
N ALA A 72 -15.82 23.68 -44.96
CA ALA A 72 -14.85 24.13 -43.98
C ALA A 72 -14.34 22.96 -43.10
N PRO A 73 -13.02 22.79 -42.93
CA PRO A 73 -12.43 21.63 -42.24
C PRO A 73 -12.84 21.50 -40.77
N SER A 74 -13.27 22.60 -40.14
CA SER A 74 -13.86 22.62 -38.80
C SER A 74 -15.11 21.74 -38.67
N VAL A 75 -15.94 21.64 -39.71
CA VAL A 75 -17.17 20.84 -39.69
C VAL A 75 -16.85 19.34 -39.71
N LEU A 76 -15.89 18.90 -40.55
CA LEU A 76 -15.43 17.51 -40.56
C LEU A 76 -14.81 17.10 -39.21
N LEU A 77 -14.02 17.98 -38.59
CA LEU A 77 -13.41 17.75 -37.28
C LEU A 77 -14.46 17.58 -36.17
N CYS A 78 -15.50 18.40 -36.14
CA CYS A 78 -16.59 18.26 -35.16
C CYS A 78 -17.37 16.95 -35.35
N VAL A 79 -17.68 16.56 -36.60
CA VAL A 79 -18.40 15.31 -36.90
C VAL A 79 -17.56 14.09 -36.52
N ALA A 80 -16.26 14.09 -36.86
CA ALA A 80 -15.33 13.03 -36.45
C ALA A 80 -15.20 12.90 -34.92
N ALA A 81 -15.16 14.02 -34.19
CA ALA A 81 -15.10 14.03 -32.73
C ALA A 81 -16.38 13.45 -32.09
N LEU A 82 -17.56 13.78 -32.63
CA LEU A 82 -18.84 13.24 -32.14
C LEU A 82 -18.95 11.73 -32.39
N PHE A 83 -18.54 11.24 -33.56
CA PHE A 83 -18.48 9.79 -33.82
C PHE A 83 -17.47 9.09 -32.92
N ALA A 84 -16.29 9.68 -32.69
CA ALA A 84 -15.31 9.11 -31.75
C ALA A 84 -15.88 9.01 -30.32
N LEU A 85 -16.55 10.06 -29.83
CA LEU A 85 -17.20 10.06 -28.53
C LEU A 85 -18.35 9.04 -28.44
N SER A 86 -19.14 8.87 -29.49
CA SER A 86 -20.19 7.83 -29.51
C SER A 86 -19.60 6.42 -29.51
N PHE A 87 -18.51 6.18 -30.26
CA PHE A 87 -17.81 4.89 -30.26
C PHE A 87 -17.10 4.60 -28.92
N ILE A 88 -16.53 5.61 -28.27
CA ILE A 88 -15.96 5.48 -26.92
C ILE A 88 -17.07 5.18 -25.91
N SER A 89 -18.23 5.85 -26.00
CA SER A 89 -19.39 5.57 -25.15
C SER A 89 -19.94 4.15 -25.38
N LEU A 90 -20.18 3.75 -26.63
CA LEU A 90 -20.65 2.41 -26.98
C LEU A 90 -19.66 1.30 -26.59
N SER A 91 -18.35 1.52 -26.76
CA SER A 91 -17.33 0.54 -26.33
C SER A 91 -17.15 0.51 -24.82
N PHE A 92 -17.37 1.63 -24.10
CA PHE A 92 -17.42 1.67 -22.65
C PHE A 92 -18.64 0.92 -22.12
N PHE A 93 -19.85 1.21 -22.63
CA PHE A 93 -21.08 0.51 -22.26
C PHE A 93 -21.03 -0.98 -22.64
N ALA A 94 -20.46 -1.33 -23.79
CA ALA A 94 -20.23 -2.74 -24.16
C ALA A 94 -19.27 -3.42 -23.18
N ARG A 95 -18.13 -2.81 -22.85
CA ARG A 95 -17.22 -3.34 -21.81
C ARG A 95 -17.88 -3.46 -20.45
N GLU A 96 -18.65 -2.46 -20.03
CA GLU A 96 -19.29 -2.46 -18.71
C GLU A 96 -20.40 -3.52 -18.65
N TRP A 97 -21.15 -3.70 -19.74
CA TRP A 97 -22.14 -4.77 -19.87
C TRP A 97 -21.48 -6.16 -19.89
N ASP A 98 -20.43 -6.35 -20.68
CA ASP A 98 -19.69 -7.61 -20.78
C ASP A 98 -18.99 -7.97 -19.45
N VAL A 99 -18.47 -6.97 -18.73
CA VAL A 99 -17.96 -7.12 -17.35
C VAL A 99 -19.07 -7.45 -16.36
N ARG A 100 -20.26 -6.84 -16.43
CA ARG A 100 -21.39 -7.13 -15.53
C ARG A 100 -22.02 -8.50 -15.80
N VAL A 101 -22.12 -8.92 -17.07
CA VAL A 101 -22.61 -10.25 -17.45
C VAL A 101 -21.60 -11.32 -17.04
N ASN A 102 -20.31 -11.12 -17.34
CA ASN A 102 -19.27 -12.05 -16.88
C ASN A 102 -19.08 -12.04 -15.37
N ALA A 103 -19.32 -10.95 -14.64
CA ALA A 103 -19.22 -10.93 -13.18
C ALA A 103 -20.13 -11.98 -12.52
N ARG A 104 -21.34 -12.21 -13.06
CA ARG A 104 -22.24 -13.27 -12.56
C ARG A 104 -21.77 -14.67 -12.94
N ALA A 105 -21.16 -14.87 -14.10
CA ALA A 105 -20.60 -16.16 -14.52
C ALA A 105 -19.31 -16.51 -13.76
N LEU A 106 -18.37 -15.55 -13.66
CA LEU A 106 -17.12 -15.63 -12.91
C LEU A 106 -17.34 -15.88 -11.41
N ALA A 107 -18.36 -15.26 -10.81
CA ALA A 107 -18.72 -15.48 -9.41
C ALA A 107 -19.45 -16.81 -9.14
N THR A 108 -19.95 -17.52 -10.18
CA THR A 108 -20.72 -18.75 -10.01
C THR A 108 -20.08 -20.02 -10.58
N GLY A 109 -19.00 -19.90 -11.38
CA GLY A 109 -18.23 -21.06 -11.85
C GLY A 109 -18.93 -21.93 -12.91
N LEU A 110 -20.02 -21.44 -13.51
CA LEU A 110 -20.87 -22.20 -14.42
C LEU A 110 -20.26 -22.38 -15.83
N LEU A 111 -19.20 -23.18 -15.91
CA LEU A 111 -18.76 -23.84 -17.14
C LEU A 111 -18.96 -25.36 -16.96
N HIS A 112 -19.97 -25.91 -17.63
CA HIS A 112 -20.17 -27.36 -17.69
C HIS A 112 -19.16 -28.01 -18.66
N SER A 113 -18.58 -29.14 -18.25
CA SER A 113 -17.73 -29.97 -19.11
C SER A 113 -17.91 -31.47 -18.81
N ASP A 114 -19.03 -32.04 -19.23
CA ASP A 114 -19.22 -33.50 -19.32
C ASP A 114 -18.64 -34.01 -20.65
N ALA A 115 -17.33 -34.32 -20.71
CA ALA A 115 -16.72 -34.86 -21.93
C ALA A 115 -15.33 -35.56 -21.77
N PHE A 116 -15.09 -36.45 -20.80
CA PHE A 116 -13.86 -37.29 -20.82
C PHE A 116 -14.04 -38.74 -20.32
N PRO A 117 -13.39 -39.74 -20.97
CA PRO A 117 -13.32 -41.12 -20.48
C PRO A 117 -12.59 -41.25 -19.13
N ALA A 118 -13.02 -42.22 -18.30
CA ALA A 118 -12.50 -42.41 -16.95
C ALA A 118 -10.99 -42.69 -16.87
N SER A 119 -10.42 -43.38 -17.87
CA SER A 119 -8.98 -43.68 -17.95
C SER A 119 -8.14 -42.42 -18.20
N THR A 120 -8.55 -41.56 -19.14
CA THR A 120 -7.93 -40.26 -19.39
C THR A 120 -7.99 -39.38 -18.15
N ARG A 121 -9.11 -39.40 -17.42
CA ARG A 121 -9.28 -38.68 -16.16
C ARG A 121 -8.31 -39.15 -15.07
N GLN A 122 -8.02 -40.44 -14.95
CA GLN A 122 -7.03 -40.95 -13.99
C GLN A 122 -5.60 -40.53 -14.35
N LEU A 123 -5.23 -40.59 -15.63
CA LEU A 123 -3.91 -40.15 -16.09
C LEU A 123 -3.71 -38.65 -15.84
N LEU A 124 -4.72 -37.84 -16.17
CA LEU A 124 -4.74 -36.41 -15.91
C LEU A 124 -4.67 -36.12 -14.40
N LEU A 125 -5.42 -36.83 -13.56
CA LEU A 125 -5.34 -36.73 -12.09
C LEU A 125 -3.95 -37.06 -11.53
N GLN A 126 -3.23 -38.02 -12.13
CA GLN A 126 -1.88 -38.38 -11.72
C GLN A 126 -0.87 -37.29 -12.11
N GLU A 127 -0.93 -36.76 -13.34
CA GLU A 127 -0.07 -35.62 -13.74
C GLU A 127 -0.42 -34.33 -12.97
N LEU A 128 -1.70 -34.11 -12.64
CA LEU A 128 -2.14 -33.05 -11.73
C LEU A 128 -1.51 -33.21 -10.33
N GLN A 129 -1.41 -34.43 -9.80
CA GLN A 129 -0.75 -34.70 -8.51
C GLN A 129 0.76 -34.42 -8.57
N GLU A 130 1.44 -34.81 -9.64
CA GLU A 130 2.87 -34.51 -9.82
C GLU A 130 3.15 -33.03 -10.04
N ARG A 131 2.34 -32.32 -10.84
CA ARG A 131 2.49 -30.87 -11.05
C ARG A 131 2.07 -30.05 -9.83
N ARG A 132 1.08 -30.51 -9.05
CA ARG A 132 0.76 -29.95 -7.72
C ARG A 132 1.97 -29.98 -6.80
N ALA A 133 2.70 -31.09 -6.75
CA ALA A 133 3.92 -31.21 -5.94
C ALA A 133 5.05 -30.27 -6.40
N LYS A 134 5.09 -29.90 -7.69
CA LYS A 134 6.07 -28.96 -8.26
C LYS A 134 5.69 -27.49 -8.07
N LEU A 135 4.40 -27.14 -8.14
CA LEU A 135 3.92 -25.77 -7.94
C LEU A 135 3.77 -25.38 -6.46
N LEU A 136 3.50 -26.35 -5.59
CA LEU A 136 3.31 -26.19 -4.15
C LEU A 136 3.97 -27.37 -3.40
N PRO A 137 5.31 -27.39 -3.24
CA PRO A 137 6.00 -28.47 -2.52
C PRO A 137 5.49 -28.64 -1.07
N ASP A 138 4.95 -27.57 -0.48
CA ASP A 138 4.44 -27.57 0.89
C ASP A 138 2.93 -27.73 1.08
N LEU A 139 2.11 -27.79 0.01
CA LEU A 139 0.67 -28.02 0.17
C LEU A 139 0.06 -28.97 -0.87
N THR A 140 -0.20 -30.20 -0.42
CA THR A 140 -1.20 -31.07 -1.02
C THR A 140 -2.61 -30.58 -0.65
N CYS A 141 -3.24 -29.80 -1.52
CA CYS A 141 -4.61 -29.27 -1.35
C CYS A 141 -5.74 -30.32 -1.37
N SER A 142 -5.45 -31.61 -1.19
CA SER A 142 -6.42 -32.67 -0.85
C SER A 142 -6.01 -33.45 0.40
N GLY A 143 -4.95 -33.02 1.09
CA GLY A 143 -4.55 -33.56 2.37
C GLY A 143 -5.34 -32.88 3.47
N GLU A 144 -6.54 -33.40 3.77
CA GLU A 144 -7.23 -33.09 5.02
C GLU A 144 -6.27 -33.24 6.21
N ASP A 145 -5.32 -34.20 6.14
CA ASP A 145 -4.25 -34.40 7.13
C ASP A 145 -3.28 -33.22 7.32
N ARG A 146 -2.78 -32.60 6.24
CA ARG A 146 -1.78 -31.51 6.37
C ARG A 146 -2.45 -30.18 6.74
N PHE A 147 -3.70 -29.99 6.30
CA PHE A 147 -4.58 -28.93 6.80
C PHE A 147 -4.95 -29.18 8.27
N ALA A 148 -5.23 -30.43 8.67
CA ALA A 148 -5.47 -30.81 10.05
C ALA A 148 -4.22 -30.71 10.93
N GLU A 149 -3.01 -30.87 10.40
CA GLU A 149 -1.75 -30.68 11.12
C GLU A 149 -1.49 -29.19 11.40
N LEU A 150 -1.61 -28.31 10.40
CA LEU A 150 -1.55 -26.85 10.62
C LEU A 150 -2.64 -26.38 11.59
N ARG A 151 -3.86 -26.89 11.44
CA ARG A 151 -4.98 -26.62 12.35
C ARG A 151 -4.74 -27.20 13.75
N ARG A 152 -4.12 -28.37 13.88
CA ARG A 152 -3.73 -28.97 15.18
C ARG A 152 -2.66 -28.13 15.86
N ARG A 153 -1.62 -27.67 15.16
CA ARG A 153 -0.61 -26.76 15.72
C ARG A 153 -1.24 -25.47 16.23
N ALA A 154 -2.09 -24.82 15.43
CA ALA A 154 -2.82 -23.63 15.84
C ALA A 154 -3.82 -23.85 17.01
N LEU A 155 -4.36 -25.06 17.15
CA LEU A 155 -5.25 -25.42 18.27
C LEU A 155 -4.50 -25.77 19.56
N VAL A 156 -3.32 -26.39 19.47
CA VAL A 156 -2.47 -26.75 20.62
C VAL A 156 -1.90 -25.52 21.33
N SER A 157 -1.80 -24.37 20.64
CA SER A 157 -1.40 -23.09 21.22
C SER A 157 -2.45 -22.43 22.14
N ARG A 158 -3.67 -22.97 22.28
CA ARG A 158 -4.67 -22.50 23.26
C ARG A 158 -4.51 -23.28 24.58
N PRO A 159 -4.49 -22.62 25.76
CA PRO A 159 -4.33 -23.30 27.03
C PRO A 159 -5.49 -24.28 27.27
N ALA A 160 -5.14 -25.53 27.59
CA ALA A 160 -6.08 -26.64 27.64
C ALA A 160 -6.95 -26.65 28.90
N ALA A 161 -8.27 -26.56 28.73
CA ALA A 161 -9.23 -27.08 29.70
C ALA A 161 -9.48 -28.57 29.42
N ALA A 162 -9.67 -29.37 30.48
CA ALA A 162 -9.41 -30.81 30.43
C ALA A 162 -10.49 -31.68 29.75
N GLY A 163 -10.02 -32.70 29.04
CA GLY A 163 -10.52 -34.08 29.15
C GLY A 163 -11.92 -34.44 28.63
N GLY A 164 -11.99 -35.07 27.45
CA GLY A 164 -13.18 -35.84 27.06
C GLY A 164 -13.14 -36.41 25.64
N ARG A 165 -12.92 -37.73 25.50
CA ARG A 165 -13.18 -38.45 24.23
C ARG A 165 -14.66 -38.36 23.88
N ARG A 166 -15.01 -37.83 22.70
CA ARG A 166 -16.33 -38.02 22.06
C ARG A 166 -16.17 -38.17 20.55
N ASN A 167 -16.91 -39.11 19.98
CA ASN A 167 -16.99 -39.32 18.53
C ASN A 167 -17.81 -38.19 17.89
N CYS A 168 -17.51 -37.85 16.64
CA CYS A 168 -18.29 -36.87 15.89
C CYS A 168 -19.69 -37.41 15.56
N VAL A 169 -20.70 -36.75 16.11
CA VAL A 169 -22.10 -36.81 15.65
C VAL A 169 -22.58 -35.37 15.54
N ASP A 170 -23.22 -35.01 14.44
CA ASP A 170 -23.80 -33.69 14.23
C ASP A 170 -24.87 -33.37 15.27
N SER A 171 -24.69 -32.28 16.02
CA SER A 171 -25.78 -31.36 16.41
C SER A 171 -25.24 -30.11 17.08
N ALA A 172 -25.98 -29.01 16.90
CA ALA A 172 -25.61 -27.69 17.39
C ALA A 172 -25.65 -27.58 18.92
N THR A 173 -24.65 -26.90 19.48
CA THR A 173 -24.79 -26.11 20.71
C THR A 173 -24.07 -24.78 20.52
N GLU A 174 -24.78 -23.69 20.80
CA GLU A 174 -24.26 -22.34 20.65
C GLU A 174 -23.10 -22.06 21.61
N ASN A 175 -22.07 -21.41 21.09
CA ASN A 175 -21.13 -20.64 21.91
C ASN A 175 -20.65 -19.43 21.10
N THR A 176 -20.60 -18.27 21.73
CA THR A 176 -20.48 -16.94 21.10
C THR A 176 -19.07 -16.64 20.55
N HIS A 177 -18.68 -17.37 19.52
CA HIS A 177 -17.65 -16.95 18.57
C HIS A 177 -18.30 -16.54 17.24
N SER A 178 -17.73 -15.51 16.59
CA SER A 178 -18.23 -14.87 15.37
C SER A 178 -18.74 -15.88 14.35
N ARG A 179 -20.03 -15.77 13.96
CA ARG A 179 -20.60 -16.57 12.87
C ARG A 179 -19.74 -16.35 11.61
N GLN A 180 -19.01 -17.38 11.20
CA GLN A 180 -18.26 -17.35 9.95
C GLN A 180 -19.26 -17.32 8.79
N LEU A 181 -19.06 -16.41 7.83
CA LEU A 181 -19.97 -16.27 6.69
C LEU A 181 -20.04 -17.56 5.89
N GLU A 182 -21.25 -18.09 5.71
CA GLU A 182 -21.47 -19.35 5.01
C GLU A 182 -21.50 -19.17 3.48
N CYS A 183 -21.25 -20.27 2.76
CA CYS A 183 -21.48 -20.37 1.32
C CYS A 183 -22.88 -19.87 0.87
N SER A 184 -23.91 -20.03 1.72
CA SER A 184 -25.28 -19.63 1.42
C SER A 184 -25.46 -18.11 1.36
N GLU A 185 -24.64 -17.37 2.12
CA GLU A 185 -24.64 -15.91 2.18
C GLU A 185 -23.76 -15.31 1.08
N LEU A 186 -22.56 -15.85 0.88
CA LEU A 186 -21.61 -15.38 -0.14
C LEU A 186 -22.15 -15.53 -1.57
N ARG A 187 -22.95 -16.58 -1.85
CA ARG A 187 -23.60 -16.76 -3.17
C ARG A 187 -24.77 -15.82 -3.43
N ARG A 188 -25.20 -15.02 -2.46
CA ARG A 188 -26.36 -14.10 -2.55
C ARG A 188 -25.94 -12.62 -2.61
N VAL A 189 -24.68 -12.35 -2.94
CA VAL A 189 -24.18 -10.99 -3.21
C VAL A 189 -24.76 -10.51 -4.53
N HIS A 190 -25.68 -9.54 -4.47
CA HIS A 190 -26.44 -9.08 -5.63
C HIS A 190 -25.68 -8.03 -6.48
N GLU A 191 -24.79 -7.27 -5.85
CA GLU A 191 -23.95 -6.25 -6.48
C GLU A 191 -22.50 -6.41 -5.97
N ALA A 192 -21.58 -6.61 -6.91
CA ALA A 192 -20.15 -6.74 -6.64
C ALA A 192 -19.37 -5.85 -7.62
N VAL A 193 -18.56 -4.94 -7.09
CA VAL A 193 -17.73 -4.01 -7.87
C VAL A 193 -16.32 -4.57 -7.98
N LEU A 194 -15.76 -4.68 -9.18
CA LEU A 194 -14.38 -5.13 -9.35
C LEU A 194 -13.41 -4.11 -8.71
N LEU A 195 -12.62 -4.54 -7.72
CA LEU A 195 -11.59 -3.74 -7.06
C LEU A 195 -10.20 -4.00 -7.64
N GLY A 196 -9.94 -5.22 -8.13
CA GLY A 196 -8.64 -5.56 -8.72
C GLY A 196 -8.58 -6.94 -9.35
N LEU A 197 -7.66 -7.10 -10.30
CA LEU A 197 -7.29 -8.37 -10.92
C LEU A 197 -5.79 -8.61 -10.69
N GLY A 198 -5.46 -9.66 -9.96
CA GLY A 198 -4.10 -10.13 -9.76
C GLY A 198 -3.74 -11.28 -10.70
N TYR A 199 -2.50 -11.77 -10.56
CA TYR A 199 -1.96 -12.90 -11.33
C TYR A 199 -2.81 -14.19 -11.15
N THR A 200 -3.31 -14.37 -9.93
CA THR A 200 -4.02 -15.56 -9.43
C THR A 200 -5.48 -15.29 -9.06
N LYS A 201 -5.77 -14.10 -8.50
CA LYS A 201 -7.01 -13.79 -7.77
C LYS A 201 -7.72 -12.58 -8.37
N ALA A 202 -9.05 -12.63 -8.42
CA ALA A 202 -9.91 -11.49 -8.68
C ALA A 202 -10.50 -11.01 -7.36
N VAL A 203 -10.55 -9.68 -7.16
CA VAL A 203 -11.01 -9.05 -5.91
C VAL A 203 -12.20 -8.15 -6.21
N PHE A 204 -13.31 -8.37 -5.52
CA PHE A 204 -14.55 -7.62 -5.67
C PHE A 204 -14.99 -7.00 -4.34
N GLY A 205 -15.41 -5.75 -4.35
CA GLY A 205 -16.04 -5.08 -3.22
C GLY A 205 -17.53 -5.36 -3.25
N ALA A 206 -18.10 -5.76 -2.12
CA ALA A 206 -19.49 -6.14 -2.00
C ALA A 206 -20.06 -5.66 -0.66
N VAL A 207 -21.37 -5.41 -0.62
CA VAL A 207 -22.09 -5.17 0.63
C VAL A 207 -22.98 -6.37 0.93
N LEU A 208 -22.77 -6.99 2.09
CA LEU A 208 -23.56 -8.13 2.55
C LEU A 208 -24.93 -7.68 3.08
N ARG A 209 -25.86 -8.62 3.25
CA ARG A 209 -27.25 -8.35 3.69
C ARG A 209 -27.36 -7.66 5.06
N ASN A 210 -26.35 -7.78 5.90
CA ASN A 210 -26.23 -7.12 7.19
C ASN A 210 -25.60 -5.70 7.11
N GLY A 211 -25.34 -5.18 5.90
CA GLY A 211 -24.69 -3.90 5.67
C GLY A 211 -23.15 -3.93 5.76
N LEU A 212 -22.53 -5.09 6.00
CA LEU A 212 -21.08 -5.21 6.09
C LEU A 212 -20.43 -5.11 4.70
N SER A 213 -19.53 -4.15 4.53
CA SER A 213 -18.69 -4.00 3.33
C SER A 213 -17.53 -5.00 3.38
N VAL A 214 -17.36 -5.80 2.33
CA VAL A 214 -16.38 -6.90 2.28
C VAL A 214 -15.62 -6.92 0.95
N ALA A 215 -14.36 -7.34 1.01
CA ALA A 215 -13.56 -7.70 -0.14
C ALA A 215 -13.67 -9.22 -0.39
N LEU A 216 -14.36 -9.61 -1.46
CA LEU A 216 -14.47 -10.98 -1.93
C LEU A 216 -13.25 -11.31 -2.81
N LYS A 217 -12.44 -12.30 -2.43
CA LYS A 217 -11.41 -12.88 -3.30
C LYS A 217 -11.90 -14.19 -3.90
N SER A 218 -11.68 -14.37 -5.21
CA SER A 218 -11.91 -15.62 -5.94
C SER A 218 -10.78 -15.86 -6.95
N VAL A 219 -10.74 -17.02 -7.61
CA VAL A 219 -9.77 -17.26 -8.71
C VAL A 219 -10.01 -16.29 -9.87
N ASN A 220 -8.94 -15.70 -10.39
CA ASN A 220 -8.98 -14.95 -11.65
C ASN A 220 -8.91 -15.93 -12.84
N ALA A 221 -10.06 -16.23 -13.45
CA ALA A 221 -10.12 -17.11 -14.62
C ALA A 221 -9.38 -16.54 -15.86
N GLN A 222 -9.14 -15.23 -15.90
CA GLN A 222 -8.32 -14.55 -16.92
C GLN A 222 -6.89 -14.27 -16.42
N GLY A 223 -6.53 -14.82 -15.25
CA GLY A 223 -5.24 -14.66 -14.61
C GLY A 223 -4.13 -15.37 -15.38
N ALA A 224 -2.89 -14.97 -15.13
CA ALA A 224 -1.73 -15.56 -15.78
C ALA A 224 -1.42 -16.97 -15.25
N ASP A 225 -1.73 -17.28 -13.98
CA ASP A 225 -1.68 -18.65 -13.44
C ASP A 225 -2.69 -19.57 -14.17
N MET A 226 -3.93 -19.10 -14.34
CA MET A 226 -4.96 -19.84 -15.08
C MET A 226 -4.56 -20.02 -16.55
N SER A 227 -4.08 -18.95 -17.18
CA SER A 227 -3.63 -18.97 -18.57
C SER A 227 -2.41 -19.89 -18.78
N ALA A 228 -1.48 -19.97 -17.82
CA ALA A 228 -0.36 -20.89 -17.86
C ALA A 228 -0.82 -22.34 -17.71
N CYS A 229 -1.66 -22.61 -16.71
CA CYS A 229 -2.22 -23.93 -16.50
C CYS A 229 -3.01 -24.43 -17.72
N LEU A 230 -3.85 -23.58 -18.33
CA LEU A 230 -4.62 -23.93 -19.53
C LEU A 230 -3.75 -24.26 -20.74
N ARG A 231 -2.61 -23.58 -20.93
CA ARG A 231 -1.65 -23.94 -21.98
C ARG A 231 -0.98 -25.30 -21.74
N ASP A 232 -0.75 -25.63 -20.47
CA ASP A 232 -0.01 -26.84 -20.06
C ASP A 232 -0.89 -28.09 -19.99
N LEU A 233 -2.16 -27.96 -19.60
CA LEU A 233 -3.06 -29.07 -19.29
C LEU A 233 -4.34 -29.12 -20.13
N GLY A 234 -4.75 -28.02 -20.76
CA GLY A 234 -5.97 -27.94 -21.58
C GLY A 234 -7.33 -28.07 -20.85
N ASP A 235 -7.35 -28.58 -19.61
CA ASP A 235 -8.57 -28.77 -18.81
C ASP A 235 -8.83 -27.55 -17.89
N ALA A 236 -9.89 -26.80 -18.20
CA ALA A 236 -10.29 -25.63 -17.43
C ALA A 236 -10.80 -25.95 -16.02
N SER A 237 -11.46 -27.10 -15.82
CA SER A 237 -11.97 -27.50 -14.50
C SER A 237 -10.81 -27.88 -13.59
N ALA A 238 -9.89 -28.73 -14.09
CA ALA A 238 -8.69 -29.11 -13.38
C ALA A 238 -7.78 -27.90 -13.06
N CYS A 239 -7.62 -26.97 -14.00
CA CYS A 239 -6.88 -25.74 -13.76
C CYS A 239 -7.53 -24.84 -12.71
N TYR A 240 -8.86 -24.74 -12.70
CA TYR A 240 -9.56 -23.99 -11.65
C TYR A 240 -9.31 -24.61 -10.27
N GLU A 241 -9.36 -25.94 -10.15
CA GLU A 241 -9.04 -26.65 -8.89
C GLU A 241 -7.59 -26.41 -8.44
N LEU A 242 -6.61 -26.49 -9.36
CA LEU A 242 -5.20 -26.20 -9.06
C LEU A 242 -4.97 -24.76 -8.60
N VAL A 243 -5.51 -23.76 -9.33
CA VAL A 243 -5.32 -22.35 -8.97
C VAL A 243 -6.05 -22.00 -7.66
N SER A 244 -7.18 -22.65 -7.39
CA SER A 244 -7.90 -22.54 -6.10
C SER A 244 -7.06 -22.98 -4.89
N CYS A 245 -5.99 -23.78 -5.08
CA CYS A 245 -5.08 -24.16 -4.00
C CYS A 245 -4.36 -22.96 -3.38
N LYS A 246 -3.96 -21.96 -4.17
CA LYS A 246 -3.28 -20.76 -3.65
C LYS A 246 -4.20 -19.97 -2.72
N LEU A 247 -5.46 -19.77 -3.13
CA LEU A 247 -6.48 -19.12 -2.29
C LEU A 247 -6.84 -19.97 -1.06
N SER A 248 -6.87 -21.30 -1.19
CA SER A 248 -7.11 -22.22 -0.05
C SER A 248 -5.98 -22.17 0.99
N ARG A 249 -4.72 -22.05 0.55
CA ARG A 249 -3.56 -21.82 1.42
C ARG A 249 -3.69 -20.49 2.16
N GLU A 250 -3.99 -19.42 1.42
CA GLU A 250 -4.19 -18.07 1.97
C GLU A 250 -5.28 -18.06 3.06
N ILE A 251 -6.42 -18.72 2.82
CA ILE A 251 -7.52 -18.85 3.81
C ILE A 251 -7.03 -19.52 5.10
N VAL A 252 -6.28 -20.63 5.03
CA VAL A 252 -5.77 -21.32 6.23
C VAL A 252 -4.78 -20.43 6.98
N LEU A 253 -3.90 -19.73 6.27
CA LEU A 253 -2.96 -18.81 6.91
C LEU A 253 -3.69 -17.65 7.59
N LEU A 254 -4.73 -17.08 6.98
CA LEU A 254 -5.59 -16.06 7.60
C LEU A 254 -6.40 -16.58 8.80
N GLN A 255 -6.75 -17.88 8.83
CA GLN A 255 -7.38 -18.50 10.00
C GLN A 255 -6.40 -18.70 11.16
N SER A 256 -5.15 -19.05 10.85
CA SER A 256 -4.11 -19.40 11.84
C SER A 256 -3.32 -18.18 12.34
N LEU A 257 -3.14 -17.16 11.51
CA LEU A 257 -2.37 -15.94 11.80
C LEU A 257 -3.35 -14.78 12.07
N GLN A 258 -3.69 -14.58 13.34
CA GLN A 258 -4.64 -13.56 13.78
C GLN A 258 -3.88 -12.45 14.51
N HIS A 259 -3.79 -11.28 13.87
CA HIS A 259 -3.09 -10.10 14.39
C HIS A 259 -3.78 -8.82 13.86
N PRO A 260 -3.85 -7.70 14.61
CA PRO A 260 -4.54 -6.48 14.16
C PRO A 260 -4.06 -5.92 12.80
N ASN A 261 -2.80 -6.18 12.44
CA ASN A 261 -2.18 -5.78 11.17
C ASN A 261 -2.18 -6.90 10.09
N ILE A 262 -3.01 -7.94 10.26
CA ILE A 262 -3.40 -8.90 9.21
C ILE A 262 -4.87 -8.63 8.87
N ILE A 263 -5.26 -8.75 7.59
CA ILE A 263 -6.63 -8.51 7.15
C ILE A 263 -7.60 -9.52 7.79
N GLN A 264 -8.74 -9.06 8.33
CA GLN A 264 -9.68 -9.97 8.96
C GLN A 264 -10.40 -10.84 7.90
N LEU A 265 -10.33 -12.17 8.04
CA LEU A 265 -11.20 -13.11 7.34
C LEU A 265 -12.57 -13.19 8.06
N TYR A 266 -13.65 -12.86 7.37
CA TYR A 266 -15.03 -13.00 7.90
C TYR A 266 -15.65 -14.37 7.59
N GLY A 267 -15.22 -15.00 6.50
CA GLY A 267 -15.66 -16.35 6.13
C GLY A 267 -15.16 -16.73 4.75
N TYR A 268 -15.45 -17.96 4.34
CA TYR A 268 -15.05 -18.49 3.05
C TYR A 268 -16.03 -19.55 2.60
N CYS A 269 -16.12 -19.73 1.29
CA CYS A 269 -16.87 -20.80 0.68
C CYS A 269 -15.93 -21.71 -0.11
N HIS A 270 -16.05 -23.01 0.16
CA HIS A 270 -15.51 -24.06 -0.70
C HIS A 270 -16.71 -24.85 -1.23
N PRO A 271 -17.30 -24.47 -2.37
CA PRO A 271 -18.27 -25.32 -3.05
C PRO A 271 -17.53 -26.60 -3.45
N GLY A 272 -18.03 -27.76 -3.00
CA GLY A 272 -17.45 -29.05 -3.38
C GLY A 272 -17.68 -29.39 -4.87
N LYS A 273 -17.72 -30.69 -5.18
CA LYS A 273 -17.81 -31.32 -6.54
C LYS A 273 -18.88 -30.81 -7.54
N ARG A 274 -19.62 -29.74 -7.26
CA ARG A 274 -20.65 -29.11 -8.13
C ARG A 274 -20.21 -27.75 -8.69
N GLY A 275 -18.94 -27.64 -9.12
CA GLY A 275 -18.49 -26.58 -10.04
C GLY A 275 -18.56 -25.15 -9.53
N GLY A 276 -18.30 -24.91 -8.24
CA GLY A 276 -18.16 -23.56 -7.70
C GLY A 276 -16.76 -23.35 -7.16
N GLY A 277 -16.16 -22.19 -7.44
CA GLY A 277 -14.80 -21.88 -7.01
C GLY A 277 -14.66 -21.55 -5.53
N VAL A 278 -13.45 -21.71 -5.00
CA VAL A 278 -13.10 -21.19 -3.67
C VAL A 278 -13.23 -19.67 -3.66
N MET A 279 -13.88 -19.15 -2.63
CA MET A 279 -14.06 -17.72 -2.40
C MET A 279 -13.84 -17.38 -0.93
N SER A 280 -13.14 -16.29 -0.62
CA SER A 280 -13.03 -15.74 0.73
C SER A 280 -13.64 -14.36 0.82
N ALA A 281 -14.25 -14.04 1.98
CA ALA A 281 -14.77 -12.72 2.31
C ALA A 281 -13.90 -12.10 3.41
N LEU A 282 -13.25 -11.00 3.07
CA LEU A 282 -12.31 -10.29 3.92
C LEU A 282 -12.86 -8.90 4.29
N GLU A 283 -12.32 -8.34 5.35
CA GLU A 283 -12.38 -6.91 5.65
C GLU A 283 -11.93 -6.08 4.44
N GLN A 284 -12.71 -5.05 4.11
CA GLN A 284 -12.42 -4.18 2.97
C GLN A 284 -11.55 -3.00 3.39
N GLY A 285 -10.35 -2.91 2.82
CA GLY A 285 -9.42 -1.78 2.97
C GLY A 285 -9.20 -1.02 1.67
N SER A 286 -8.61 0.18 1.77
CA SER A 286 -8.11 0.91 0.60
C SER A 286 -6.69 0.45 0.24
N PRO A 287 -6.34 0.31 -1.06
CA PRO A 287 -4.98 -0.06 -1.46
C PRO A 287 -3.93 0.93 -0.93
N LEU A 288 -2.82 0.43 -0.40
CA LEU A 288 -1.76 1.28 0.13
C LEU A 288 -1.02 1.98 -1.02
N GLN A 289 -1.15 3.31 -1.09
CA GLN A 289 -0.47 4.13 -2.09
C GLN A 289 0.63 4.98 -1.43
N MET A 290 1.89 4.69 -1.75
CA MET A 290 3.04 5.39 -1.17
C MET A 290 3.00 6.91 -1.40
N ILE A 291 2.51 7.36 -2.57
CA ILE A 291 2.36 8.79 -2.89
C ILE A 291 1.35 9.47 -1.95
N GLN A 292 0.24 8.80 -1.63
CA GLN A 292 -0.76 9.33 -0.70
C GLN A 292 -0.21 9.36 0.72
N LEU A 293 0.47 8.29 1.17
CA LEU A 293 1.13 8.27 2.48
C LEU A 293 2.18 9.37 2.65
N LEU A 294 2.98 9.65 1.62
CA LEU A 294 3.95 10.75 1.65
C LEU A 294 3.30 12.15 1.79
N GLN A 295 2.00 12.26 1.54
CA GLN A 295 1.21 13.48 1.71
C GLN A 295 0.46 13.55 3.05
N THR A 296 0.45 12.48 3.86
CA THR A 296 -0.16 12.49 5.19
C THR A 296 0.78 13.05 6.27
N PRO A 297 0.22 13.56 7.40
CA PRO A 297 0.99 13.92 8.59
C PRO A 297 1.96 12.82 9.02
N TRP A 298 3.10 13.23 9.60
CA TRP A 298 4.13 12.30 10.06
C TRP A 298 3.60 11.24 11.03
N GLU A 299 2.67 11.63 11.90
CA GLU A 299 2.00 10.73 12.86
C GLU A 299 1.23 9.57 12.19
N GLU A 300 0.58 9.78 11.05
CA GLU A 300 -0.10 8.69 10.31
C GLU A 300 0.91 7.81 9.56
N ARG A 301 2.02 8.38 9.09
CA ARG A 301 3.13 7.60 8.50
C ARG A 301 3.84 6.74 9.55
N PHE A 302 4.03 7.28 10.75
CA PHE A 302 4.58 6.56 11.89
C PHE A 302 3.66 5.41 12.32
N ARG A 303 2.33 5.62 12.35
CA ARG A 303 1.33 4.58 12.58
C ARG A 303 1.49 3.37 11.65
N VAL A 304 1.65 3.63 10.35
CA VAL A 304 1.89 2.59 9.33
C VAL A 304 3.17 1.81 9.61
N CYS A 305 4.27 2.50 9.94
CA CYS A 305 5.53 1.83 10.25
C CYS A 305 5.46 1.02 11.56
N LEU A 306 4.82 1.56 12.60
CA LEU A 306 4.62 0.88 13.88
C LEU A 306 3.76 -0.39 13.73
N GLY A 307 2.65 -0.30 12.98
CA GLY A 307 1.81 -1.47 12.66
C GLY A 307 2.56 -2.53 11.86
N LEU A 308 3.51 -2.13 11.00
CA LEU A 308 4.40 -3.06 10.31
C LEU A 308 5.38 -3.73 11.28
N VAL A 309 6.04 -2.99 12.17
CA VAL A 309 6.98 -3.57 13.15
C VAL A 309 6.27 -4.58 14.06
N ARG A 310 5.11 -4.22 14.61
CA ARG A 310 4.28 -5.14 15.42
C ARG A 310 3.83 -6.38 14.64
N LEU A 311 3.49 -6.23 13.36
CA LEU A 311 3.21 -7.39 12.49
C LEU A 311 4.43 -8.30 12.35
N LEU A 312 5.62 -7.75 12.13
CA LEU A 312 6.82 -8.56 11.91
C LEU A 312 7.28 -9.27 13.18
N ASP A 313 7.08 -8.67 14.35
CA ASP A 313 7.34 -9.29 15.66
C ASP A 313 6.39 -10.49 15.90
N TYR A 314 5.11 -10.32 15.60
CA TYR A 314 4.15 -11.42 15.61
C TYR A 314 4.52 -12.53 14.60
N LEU A 315 5.05 -12.19 13.43
CA LEU A 315 5.43 -13.17 12.40
C LEU A 315 6.72 -13.93 12.74
N SER A 316 7.69 -13.33 13.44
CA SER A 316 8.92 -14.04 13.86
C SER A 316 8.63 -15.11 14.92
N THR A 317 7.63 -14.89 15.76
CA THR A 317 7.24 -15.76 16.89
C THR A 317 5.87 -16.42 16.71
N SER A 318 5.36 -16.51 15.47
CA SER A 318 3.97 -16.92 15.21
C SER A 318 3.64 -18.35 15.72
N PRO A 319 2.36 -18.69 15.96
CA PRO A 319 1.94 -20.04 16.37
C PRO A 319 2.31 -21.16 15.39
N LEU A 320 2.68 -20.83 14.15
CA LEU A 320 3.12 -21.78 13.13
C LEU A 320 4.67 -21.92 13.07
N GLY A 321 5.41 -21.05 13.76
CA GLY A 321 6.84 -20.80 13.60
C GLY A 321 7.12 -19.49 12.87
N SER A 322 8.41 -19.15 12.69
CA SER A 322 8.86 -17.91 12.04
C SER A 322 8.39 -17.82 10.58
N VAL A 323 7.60 -16.80 10.24
CA VAL A 323 6.98 -16.63 8.91
C VAL A 323 7.74 -15.60 8.07
N VAL A 324 8.07 -15.96 6.83
CA VAL A 324 8.65 -15.04 5.84
C VAL A 324 7.66 -14.70 4.74
N LEU A 325 7.58 -13.41 4.41
CA LEU A 325 6.78 -12.90 3.29
C LEU A 325 7.68 -12.84 2.05
N LEU A 326 7.51 -13.78 1.10
CA LEU A 326 8.36 -13.84 -0.08
C LEU A 326 8.08 -12.69 -1.06
N ASP A 327 6.81 -12.35 -1.29
CA ASP A 327 6.42 -11.14 -2.04
C ASP A 327 6.15 -9.93 -1.12
N PHE A 328 7.13 -9.56 -0.30
CA PHE A 328 7.02 -8.39 0.56
C PHE A 328 7.08 -7.11 -0.29
N GLN A 329 5.93 -6.58 -0.71
CA GLN A 329 5.82 -5.32 -1.47
C GLN A 329 4.67 -4.46 -0.96
N PRO A 330 4.73 -3.11 -1.07
CA PRO A 330 3.67 -2.21 -0.59
C PRO A 330 2.27 -2.54 -1.08
N ARG A 331 2.13 -3.10 -2.30
CA ARG A 331 0.84 -3.53 -2.87
C ARG A 331 0.15 -4.69 -2.14
N GLN A 332 0.88 -5.46 -1.33
CA GLN A 332 0.33 -6.57 -0.54
C GLN A 332 -0.27 -6.10 0.80
N PHE A 333 -0.31 -4.78 1.01
CA PHE A 333 -0.92 -4.16 2.16
C PHE A 333 -2.06 -3.23 1.76
N VAL A 334 -3.05 -3.13 2.63
CA VAL A 334 -4.16 -2.18 2.57
C VAL A 334 -4.17 -1.31 3.82
N LEU A 335 -4.90 -0.20 3.76
CA LEU A 335 -5.22 0.62 4.93
C LEU A 335 -6.68 0.37 5.32
N VAL A 336 -6.93 0.10 6.60
CA VAL A 336 -8.28 0.05 7.18
C VAL A 336 -8.32 1.00 8.38
N SER A 337 -9.11 2.06 8.31
CA SER A 337 -9.21 3.09 9.38
C SER A 337 -7.85 3.67 9.85
N GLY A 338 -6.90 3.75 8.91
CA GLY A 338 -5.52 4.20 9.13
C GLY A 338 -4.54 3.12 9.61
N GLU A 339 -5.00 1.92 9.94
CA GLU A 339 -4.12 0.77 10.24
C GLU A 339 -3.62 0.10 8.97
N LEU A 340 -2.33 -0.23 8.96
CA LEU A 340 -1.73 -1.10 7.94
C LEU A 340 -2.20 -2.54 8.15
N LYS A 341 -2.70 -3.20 7.09
CA LYS A 341 -3.04 -4.63 7.13
C LYS A 341 -2.46 -5.40 5.95
N LEU A 342 -1.74 -6.48 6.24
CA LEU A 342 -1.29 -7.45 5.23
C LEU A 342 -2.51 -8.19 4.67
N THR A 343 -2.68 -8.18 3.35
CA THR A 343 -3.82 -8.83 2.69
C THR A 343 -3.46 -10.09 1.93
N ASP A 344 -2.20 -10.30 1.53
CA ASP A 344 -1.80 -11.47 0.76
C ASP A 344 -0.77 -12.35 1.49
N LEU A 345 -1.01 -13.67 1.44
CA LEU A 345 -0.32 -14.70 2.23
C LEU A 345 -0.07 -16.01 1.45
N ASP A 346 -0.49 -16.15 0.19
CA ASP A 346 -0.27 -17.40 -0.56
C ASP A 346 1.21 -17.72 -0.82
N ASP A 347 2.04 -16.68 -0.95
CA ASP A 347 3.50 -16.78 -1.07
C ASP A 347 4.24 -16.69 0.30
N ALA A 348 3.55 -16.80 1.43
CA ALA A 348 4.19 -16.84 2.75
C ALA A 348 4.75 -18.24 3.08
N SER A 349 5.99 -18.31 3.58
CA SER A 349 6.63 -19.56 4.03
C SER A 349 6.79 -19.59 5.55
N ILE A 350 6.80 -20.79 6.14
CA ILE A 350 6.79 -21.04 7.58
C ILE A 350 8.05 -21.82 7.96
N GLY A 351 8.72 -21.39 9.03
CA GLY A 351 9.97 -21.94 9.51
C GLY A 351 11.18 -21.30 8.82
N ASP A 352 12.24 -21.05 9.60
CA ASP A 352 13.52 -20.65 9.03
C ASP A 352 14.09 -21.77 8.14
N PRO A 353 14.82 -21.43 7.06
CA PRO A 353 15.29 -22.43 6.10
C PRO A 353 16.38 -23.33 6.69
N VAL A 354 16.40 -24.58 6.21
CA VAL A 354 17.42 -25.57 6.52
C VAL A 354 18.74 -25.19 5.83
N CYS A 355 19.87 -25.43 6.50
CA CYS A 355 21.22 -25.18 6.02
C CYS A 355 22.16 -26.35 6.34
N SER A 356 23.20 -26.49 5.52
CA SER A 356 24.37 -27.35 5.77
C SER A 356 25.61 -26.53 6.13
N THR A 357 25.68 -25.27 5.65
CA THR A 357 26.79 -24.35 5.88
C THR A 357 26.30 -22.90 6.01
N ASP A 358 27.13 -22.01 6.54
CA ASP A 358 26.83 -20.57 6.64
C ASP A 358 26.55 -19.91 5.27
N ALA A 359 27.04 -20.51 4.17
CA ALA A 359 26.79 -20.03 2.80
C ALA A 359 25.32 -20.19 2.37
N ASP A 360 24.56 -21.09 3.00
CA ASP A 360 23.12 -21.26 2.75
C ASP A 360 22.28 -20.16 3.43
N CYS A 361 22.84 -19.49 4.45
CA CYS A 361 22.16 -18.53 5.30
C CYS A 361 22.41 -17.06 4.87
N VAL A 362 22.41 -16.81 3.56
CA VAL A 362 22.68 -15.48 2.98
C VAL A 362 21.40 -14.81 2.46
N LEU A 363 21.19 -13.57 2.88
CA LEU A 363 20.18 -12.66 2.36
C LEU A 363 20.79 -11.76 1.28
N HIS A 364 20.34 -11.94 0.04
CA HIS A 364 20.73 -11.11 -1.09
C HIS A 364 19.73 -9.99 -1.34
N PHE A 365 20.19 -8.74 -1.32
CA PHE A 365 19.44 -7.57 -1.77
C PHE A 365 20.25 -6.75 -2.79
N PRO A 366 19.62 -5.95 -3.65
CA PRO A 366 20.30 -5.29 -4.78
C PRO A 366 21.49 -4.37 -4.44
N LEU A 367 21.60 -3.93 -3.19
CA LEU A 367 22.64 -3.00 -2.72
C LEU A 367 23.45 -3.53 -1.53
N ARG A 368 23.00 -4.63 -0.89
CA ARG A 368 23.56 -5.16 0.37
C ARG A 368 23.30 -6.67 0.46
N ASN A 369 24.28 -7.40 0.99
CA ASN A 369 24.10 -8.78 1.41
C ASN A 369 24.26 -8.85 2.93
N PHE A 370 23.51 -9.75 3.57
CA PHE A 370 23.65 -10.06 4.99
C PHE A 370 23.77 -11.57 5.14
N SER A 371 24.55 -12.04 6.10
CA SER A 371 24.65 -13.47 6.43
C SER A 371 24.45 -13.67 7.93
N ILE A 372 24.00 -14.86 8.29
CA ILE A 372 24.01 -15.37 9.66
C ILE A 372 24.67 -16.76 9.65
N ALA A 373 25.14 -17.23 10.80
CA ALA A 373 25.66 -18.59 10.90
C ALA A 373 24.53 -19.63 10.79
N CYS A 374 24.82 -20.78 10.19
CA CYS A 374 23.97 -21.95 10.25
C CYS A 374 24.00 -22.50 11.70
N SER A 375 22.83 -22.75 12.29
CA SER A 375 22.78 -23.29 13.66
C SER A 375 23.26 -24.74 13.71
N SER A 376 23.62 -25.22 14.90
CA SER A 376 23.93 -26.65 15.14
C SER A 376 22.75 -27.59 14.87
N GLU A 377 21.54 -27.06 14.71
CA GLU A 377 20.32 -27.80 14.34
C GLU A 377 20.15 -27.90 12.81
N GLY A 378 21.06 -27.31 12.02
CA GLY A 378 20.97 -27.24 10.56
C GLY A 378 19.93 -26.24 10.07
N ILE A 379 19.72 -25.13 10.81
CA ILE A 379 18.69 -24.12 10.49
C ILE A 379 19.27 -22.70 10.53
N CYS A 380 18.93 -21.85 9.56
CA CYS A 380 19.28 -20.43 9.53
C CYS A 380 18.38 -19.63 10.49
N LYS A 381 18.53 -19.84 11.80
CA LYS A 381 17.66 -19.28 12.84
C LYS A 381 17.59 -17.74 12.80
N GLY A 382 16.40 -17.18 12.56
CA GLY A 382 16.17 -15.74 12.44
C GLY A 382 16.37 -15.15 11.03
N LEU A 383 16.62 -15.97 10.01
CA LEU A 383 16.78 -15.49 8.62
C LEU A 383 15.49 -14.88 8.06
N ASN A 384 14.34 -15.50 8.37
CA ASN A 384 13.02 -15.04 7.94
C ASN A 384 12.69 -13.65 8.50
N GLU A 385 12.91 -13.48 9.80
CA GLU A 385 12.76 -12.21 10.50
C GLU A 385 13.64 -11.12 9.88
N LYS A 386 14.95 -11.38 9.73
CA LYS A 386 15.90 -10.44 9.12
C LYS A 386 15.52 -10.07 7.67
N ARG A 387 14.97 -11.02 6.90
CA ARG A 387 14.46 -10.73 5.54
C ARG A 387 13.27 -9.78 5.59
N ASN A 388 12.29 -10.06 6.43
CA ASN A 388 11.11 -9.22 6.60
C ASN A 388 11.48 -7.80 7.09
N LEU A 389 12.38 -7.71 8.09
CA LEU A 389 12.83 -6.44 8.67
C LEU A 389 13.59 -5.56 7.67
N TYR A 390 14.49 -6.13 6.86
CA TYR A 390 15.15 -5.33 5.82
C TYR A 390 14.17 -4.93 4.69
N ASN A 391 13.16 -5.76 4.41
CA ASN A 391 12.08 -5.40 3.50
C ASN A 391 11.23 -4.23 4.03
N SER A 392 10.89 -4.20 5.32
CA SER A 392 10.18 -3.05 5.92
C SER A 392 11.04 -1.79 5.89
N TYR A 393 12.33 -1.90 6.19
CA TYR A 393 13.28 -0.80 6.06
C TYR A 393 13.27 -0.21 4.64
N ARG A 394 13.56 -1.04 3.62
CA ARG A 394 13.79 -0.54 2.24
C ARG A 394 12.52 -0.02 1.56
N TYR A 395 11.35 -0.58 1.88
CA TYR A 395 10.08 -0.21 1.23
C TYR A 395 9.24 0.81 2.01
N PHE A 396 9.40 0.92 3.33
CA PHE A 396 8.59 1.79 4.17
C PHE A 396 9.45 2.80 4.94
N PHE A 397 10.37 2.36 5.80
CA PHE A 397 10.99 3.24 6.79
C PHE A 397 11.80 4.38 6.15
N THR A 398 12.55 4.07 5.09
CA THR A 398 13.32 5.03 4.26
C THR A 398 12.50 6.19 3.73
N TYR A 399 11.21 5.99 3.47
CA TYR A 399 10.32 7.01 2.90
C TYR A 399 9.36 7.60 3.94
N LEU A 400 9.01 6.86 4.98
CA LEU A 400 7.93 7.22 5.89
C LEU A 400 8.39 7.83 7.21
N LEU A 401 9.55 7.44 7.76
CA LEU A 401 10.01 7.93 9.07
C LEU A 401 10.75 9.28 9.05
N PRO A 402 11.82 9.50 8.25
CA PRO A 402 12.71 10.66 8.44
C PRO A 402 12.11 11.98 7.93
N HIS A 403 11.18 11.94 7.00
CA HIS A 403 10.66 13.17 6.39
C HIS A 403 9.67 13.89 7.32
N ARG A 404 9.97 15.14 7.69
CA ARG A 404 9.10 16.02 8.51
C ARG A 404 8.75 15.42 9.88
N ALA A 405 9.67 14.67 10.48
CA ALA A 405 9.58 14.23 11.87
C ALA A 405 9.74 15.41 12.86
N PRO A 406 9.28 15.28 14.11
CA PRO A 406 9.59 16.24 15.17
C PRO A 406 11.12 16.31 15.41
N PRO A 407 11.77 17.49 15.30
CA PRO A 407 13.25 17.59 15.36
C PRO A 407 13.87 17.01 16.64
N ALA A 408 13.20 17.18 17.79
CA ALA A 408 13.66 16.64 19.08
C ALA A 408 13.63 15.10 19.16
N LEU A 409 12.93 14.41 18.25
CA LEU A 409 12.88 12.94 18.16
C LEU A 409 13.77 12.37 17.03
N GLN A 410 14.48 13.24 16.30
CA GLN A 410 15.29 12.87 15.14
C GLN A 410 16.39 11.84 15.50
N TYR A 411 16.97 11.92 16.70
CA TYR A 411 18.02 10.99 17.15
C TYR A 411 17.52 9.54 17.26
N LEU A 412 16.29 9.30 17.72
CA LEU A 412 15.69 7.97 17.76
C LEU A 412 15.40 7.45 16.35
N ILE A 413 14.90 8.32 15.48
CA ILE A 413 14.60 7.96 14.09
C ILE A 413 15.89 7.58 13.36
N GLU A 414 16.99 8.30 13.58
CA GLU A 414 18.31 7.94 13.03
C GLU A 414 18.86 6.65 13.64
N ARG A 415 18.64 6.39 14.94
CA ARG A 415 18.97 5.11 15.60
C ARG A 415 18.23 3.94 14.94
N ILE A 416 16.91 4.04 14.81
CA ILE A 416 16.03 3.07 14.13
C ILE A 416 16.52 2.82 12.69
N MET A 417 16.71 3.89 11.91
CA MET A 417 17.09 3.80 10.51
C MET A 417 18.46 3.14 10.31
N ASN A 418 19.42 3.41 11.20
CA ASN A 418 20.75 2.82 11.18
C ASN A 418 20.73 1.35 11.65
N SER A 419 20.01 1.04 12.73
CA SER A 419 19.90 -0.32 13.28
C SER A 419 19.24 -1.28 12.28
N THR A 420 18.09 -0.87 11.73
CA THR A 420 17.31 -1.66 10.76
C THR A 420 17.96 -1.73 9.38
N GLY A 421 18.58 -0.64 8.90
CA GLY A 421 19.25 -0.60 7.60
C GLY A 421 20.53 -1.44 7.52
N GLU A 422 21.24 -1.59 8.64
CA GLU A 422 22.42 -2.46 8.77
C GLU A 422 22.11 -3.84 9.37
N LEU A 423 20.84 -4.13 9.70
CA LEU A 423 20.39 -5.35 10.42
C LEU A 423 21.21 -5.70 11.68
N LYS A 424 21.61 -4.66 12.43
CA LYS A 424 22.42 -4.77 13.66
C LYS A 424 21.69 -5.51 14.78
N GLY A 425 20.38 -5.29 14.89
CA GLY A 425 19.49 -5.98 15.83
C GLY A 425 18.54 -6.96 15.15
N GLY A 426 17.55 -7.40 15.93
CA GLY A 426 16.36 -8.12 15.49
C GLY A 426 15.11 -7.24 15.48
N ILE A 427 13.95 -7.88 15.33
CA ILE A 427 12.65 -7.22 15.35
C ILE A 427 12.25 -6.75 16.74
N ASN A 428 12.62 -7.47 17.81
CA ASN A 428 12.35 -7.07 19.19
C ASN A 428 13.04 -5.72 19.52
N ASP A 429 14.34 -5.59 19.25
CA ASP A 429 15.08 -4.34 19.46
C ASP A 429 14.47 -3.18 18.65
N THR A 430 14.00 -3.48 17.43
CA THR A 430 13.31 -2.51 16.58
C THR A 430 11.95 -2.11 17.16
N LEU A 431 11.20 -3.05 17.73
CA LEU A 431 9.92 -2.77 18.38
C LEU A 431 10.11 -1.94 19.64
N GLU A 432 11.11 -2.24 20.47
CA GLU A 432 11.47 -1.43 21.64
C GLU A 432 11.80 0.02 21.26
N ASP A 433 12.64 0.24 20.25
CA ASP A 433 12.94 1.59 19.70
C ASP A 433 11.65 2.32 19.23
N PHE A 434 10.74 1.61 18.58
CA PHE A 434 9.48 2.16 18.06
C PHE A 434 8.47 2.50 19.18
N GLU A 435 8.37 1.67 20.22
CA GLU A 435 7.52 1.93 21.37
C GLU A 435 8.09 3.04 22.27
N GLU A 436 9.42 3.18 22.40
CA GLU A 436 10.05 4.35 23.03
C GLU A 436 9.67 5.64 22.29
N LEU A 437 9.81 5.65 20.96
CA LEU A 437 9.44 6.77 20.10
C LEU A 437 7.94 7.12 20.22
N LEU A 438 7.07 6.11 20.25
CA LEU A 438 5.63 6.30 20.50
C LEU A 438 5.38 6.89 21.90
N HIS A 439 6.02 6.35 22.93
CA HIS A 439 5.85 6.79 24.31
C HIS A 439 6.22 8.26 24.47
N LEU A 440 7.39 8.68 23.98
CA LEU A 440 7.80 10.08 24.02
C LEU A 440 6.83 10.96 23.22
N TYR A 441 6.47 10.56 22.00
CA TYR A 441 5.57 11.37 21.15
C TYR A 441 4.16 11.56 21.75
N LYS A 442 3.66 10.54 22.46
CA LYS A 442 2.37 10.58 23.19
C LYS A 442 2.42 11.40 24.47
N SER A 443 3.43 11.19 25.30
CA SER A 443 3.59 11.83 26.62
C SER A 443 4.05 13.29 26.53
N GLY A 444 4.61 13.70 25.39
CA GLY A 444 5.15 15.04 25.22
C GLY A 444 6.47 15.27 25.96
N LEU A 445 7.12 14.23 26.52
CA LEU A 445 8.39 14.39 27.25
C LEU A 445 9.51 15.00 26.38
N TYR A 446 9.47 14.79 25.05
CA TYR A 446 10.37 15.46 24.10
C TYR A 446 10.19 16.99 24.00
N LEU A 447 9.17 17.55 24.67
CA LEU A 447 8.81 18.97 24.67
C LEU A 447 9.21 19.68 25.99
N GLU A 448 9.77 18.98 26.99
CA GLU A 448 10.04 19.58 28.31
C GLU A 448 10.99 20.79 28.28
N ASN A 449 11.94 20.79 27.34
CA ASN A 449 12.92 21.88 27.17
C ASN A 449 12.37 23.09 26.37
N LEU A 450 11.07 23.16 26.09
CA LEU A 450 10.49 24.31 25.37
C LEU A 450 10.48 25.59 26.21
N PRO A 451 10.93 26.74 25.66
CA PRO A 451 10.88 28.01 26.38
C PRO A 451 9.46 28.37 26.83
N SER A 452 9.26 28.43 28.15
CA SER A 452 7.98 28.82 28.78
C SER A 452 7.56 30.27 28.48
N SER A 453 8.43 31.05 27.83
CA SER A 453 8.11 32.37 27.26
C SER A 453 7.19 32.29 26.03
N ILE A 454 7.28 31.25 25.19
CA ILE A 454 6.60 31.19 23.88
C ILE A 454 5.07 31.34 24.00
N ILE A 455 4.47 30.81 25.08
CA ILE A 455 3.02 30.94 25.30
C ILE A 455 2.61 32.31 25.84
N LYS A 456 3.54 33.07 26.44
CA LYS A 456 3.28 34.41 26.99
C LYS A 456 3.02 35.44 25.89
N ASP A 457 3.42 35.16 24.66
CA ASP A 457 3.16 35.97 23.47
C ASP A 457 1.72 35.83 22.95
N TYR A 458 0.89 34.99 23.57
CA TYR A 458 -0.52 34.80 23.22
C TYR A 458 -1.47 35.33 24.29
N THR A 459 -2.66 35.77 23.87
CA THR A 459 -3.83 35.97 24.72
C THR A 459 -4.80 34.80 24.51
N VAL A 460 -5.48 34.36 25.57
CA VAL A 460 -6.32 33.15 25.55
C VAL A 460 -7.79 33.52 25.71
N ALA A 461 -8.61 33.20 24.72
CA ALA A 461 -10.06 33.20 24.80
C ALA A 461 -10.54 31.77 25.06
N LYS A 462 -11.06 31.53 26.27
CA LYS A 462 -11.57 30.21 26.69
C LYS A 462 -13.04 30.06 26.39
N ARG A 463 -13.48 28.83 26.09
CA ARG A 463 -14.86 28.49 25.70
C ARG A 463 -15.32 29.27 24.46
N THR A 464 -14.42 29.42 23.51
CA THR A 464 -14.65 30.13 22.24
C THR A 464 -13.93 29.41 21.11
N ARG A 465 -14.44 29.58 19.89
CA ARG A 465 -13.77 29.22 18.64
C ARG A 465 -13.64 30.44 17.74
N ALA A 466 -12.61 30.45 16.89
CA ALA A 466 -12.54 31.38 15.78
C ALA A 466 -13.69 31.11 14.79
N ALA A 467 -14.32 32.17 14.30
CA ALA A 467 -15.33 32.13 13.24
C ALA A 467 -15.05 33.24 12.23
N GLY A 468 -15.31 32.94 10.95
CA GLY A 468 -14.84 33.77 9.85
C GLY A 468 -13.31 33.82 9.77
N GLY A 469 -12.80 34.67 8.90
CA GLY A 469 -11.37 34.86 8.67
C GLY A 469 -10.72 33.85 7.73
N LYS A 470 -9.43 34.06 7.47
CA LYS A 470 -8.69 33.37 6.41
C LYS A 470 -7.84 32.23 6.98
N ALA A 471 -8.24 31.00 6.72
CA ALA A 471 -7.35 29.85 6.89
C ALA A 471 -6.24 29.91 5.84
N TYR A 472 -4.98 29.76 6.27
CA TYR A 472 -3.86 29.50 5.37
C TYR A 472 -3.60 27.99 5.30
N ARG A 473 -2.84 27.53 4.31
CA ARG A 473 -2.51 26.11 4.13
C ARG A 473 -1.11 25.83 4.64
N CYS A 474 -0.95 24.74 5.38
CA CYS A 474 0.35 24.18 5.74
C CYS A 474 0.47 22.73 5.28
N TRP A 475 1.70 22.21 5.18
CA TRP A 475 1.94 20.87 4.66
C TRP A 475 3.02 20.09 5.44
N PRO A 476 2.79 18.79 5.73
CA PRO A 476 1.52 18.07 5.62
C PRO A 476 0.47 18.61 6.63
N SER A 477 -0.81 18.37 6.39
CA SER A 477 -1.92 18.80 7.26
C SER A 477 -3.01 17.73 7.30
N TYR A 478 -3.74 17.64 8.42
CA TYR A 478 -4.92 16.79 8.58
C TYR A 478 -6.16 17.32 7.81
N ASP A 479 -6.08 18.54 7.29
CA ASP A 479 -7.07 19.15 6.41
C ASP A 479 -6.34 19.82 5.23
N HIS A 480 -6.62 19.39 4.00
CA HIS A 480 -6.00 19.93 2.79
C HIS A 480 -6.51 21.34 2.43
N SER A 481 -7.64 21.77 3.00
CA SER A 481 -8.23 23.08 2.74
C SER A 481 -7.60 24.20 3.57
N GLY A 482 -7.08 23.89 4.77
CA GLY A 482 -6.47 24.83 5.72
C GLY A 482 -5.18 24.31 6.36
N CYS A 483 -4.92 24.72 7.60
CA CYS A 483 -3.78 24.25 8.39
C CYS A 483 -4.28 23.62 9.71
N VAL A 484 -4.29 22.29 9.76
CA VAL A 484 -4.67 21.51 10.94
C VAL A 484 -3.54 20.53 11.26
N LEU A 485 -2.94 20.67 12.45
CA LEU A 485 -1.77 19.89 12.88
C LEU A 485 -2.02 19.21 14.24
N SER A 486 -1.28 18.14 14.49
CA SER A 486 -1.31 17.40 15.76
C SER A 486 -0.32 17.98 16.77
N VAL A 487 -0.84 18.38 17.93
CA VAL A 487 -0.08 19.00 19.02
C VAL A 487 -0.37 18.31 20.35
N HIS A 488 0.63 18.21 21.22
CA HIS A 488 0.47 17.74 22.59
C HIS A 488 -0.35 18.74 23.43
N GLY A 489 -0.15 20.04 23.19
CA GLY A 489 -0.89 21.10 23.88
C GLY A 489 -0.48 22.51 23.43
N ALA A 490 -0.94 23.53 24.16
CA ALA A 490 -0.81 24.93 23.78
C ALA A 490 0.63 25.42 23.56
N HIS A 491 1.61 24.91 24.32
CA HIS A 491 3.02 25.30 24.15
C HIS A 491 3.60 24.87 22.80
N GLU A 492 3.32 23.63 22.36
CA GLU A 492 3.76 23.14 21.04
C GLU A 492 2.99 23.83 19.90
N ALA A 493 1.69 24.09 20.09
CA ALA A 493 0.91 24.87 19.13
C ALA A 493 1.46 26.30 18.97
N ALA A 494 1.84 26.96 20.06
CA ALA A 494 2.46 28.27 20.04
C ALA A 494 3.85 28.28 19.36
N LEU A 495 4.64 27.21 19.51
CA LEU A 495 5.89 27.02 18.75
C LEU A 495 5.61 26.88 17.24
N LEU A 496 4.68 25.99 16.86
CA LEU A 496 4.34 25.77 15.45
C LEU A 496 3.76 27.04 14.81
N CYS A 497 2.93 27.78 15.53
CA CYS A 497 2.40 29.07 15.08
C CYS A 497 3.53 30.09 14.87
N HIS A 498 4.51 30.18 15.78
CA HIS A 498 5.71 31.02 15.55
C HIS A 498 6.53 30.60 14.32
N SER A 499 6.63 29.30 14.03
CA SER A 499 7.33 28.82 12.82
C SER A 499 6.62 29.20 11.51
N HIS A 500 5.33 29.57 11.56
CA HIS A 500 4.50 29.92 10.42
C HIS A 500 4.24 31.43 10.36
N ARG A 501 4.89 32.12 9.40
CA ARG A 501 4.77 33.59 9.22
C ARG A 501 3.33 34.10 9.06
N GLU A 502 2.44 33.27 8.53
CA GLU A 502 1.02 33.60 8.33
C GLU A 502 0.15 33.34 9.58
N CYS A 503 0.70 32.79 10.66
CA CYS A 503 -0.09 32.44 11.85
C CYS A 503 -0.29 33.64 12.77
N ALA A 504 -1.55 34.08 12.88
CA ALA A 504 -1.97 35.11 13.85
C ALA A 504 -2.67 34.49 15.07
N CYS A 505 -3.40 33.39 14.90
CA CYS A 505 -3.99 32.66 16.02
C CYS A 505 -4.12 31.16 15.74
N PHE A 506 -4.31 30.38 16.81
CA PHE A 506 -4.64 28.96 16.74
C PHE A 506 -5.78 28.60 17.69
N THR A 507 -6.57 27.61 17.30
CA THR A 507 -7.67 27.06 18.11
C THR A 507 -7.35 25.63 18.52
N LEU A 508 -7.45 25.34 19.81
CA LEU A 508 -7.42 23.98 20.37
C LEU A 508 -8.86 23.54 20.63
N GLY A 509 -9.25 22.37 20.10
CA GLY A 509 -10.59 21.80 20.29
C GLY A 509 -10.56 20.43 20.96
N SER A 510 -11.71 19.75 20.97
CA SER A 510 -11.87 18.41 21.53
C SER A 510 -11.38 17.26 20.64
N ARG A 511 -11.19 17.49 19.33
CA ARG A 511 -10.73 16.45 18.39
C ARG A 511 -9.34 15.93 18.78
N ARG A 512 -9.17 14.62 18.67
CA ARG A 512 -7.92 13.90 18.96
C ARG A 512 -7.47 13.03 17.79
N THR A 513 -6.17 12.77 17.70
CA THR A 513 -5.57 11.78 16.80
C THR A 513 -5.51 10.39 17.46
N TRP A 514 -5.03 9.37 16.74
CA TRP A 514 -4.89 8.01 17.26
C TRP A 514 -3.90 7.90 18.42
N THR A 515 -2.93 8.81 18.54
CA THR A 515 -2.01 8.89 19.69
C THR A 515 -2.63 9.58 20.91
N GLY A 516 -3.80 10.21 20.76
CA GLY A 516 -4.46 11.01 21.81
C GLY A 516 -4.04 12.48 21.82
N ARG A 517 -3.27 12.96 20.83
CA ARG A 517 -2.85 14.36 20.68
C ARG A 517 -3.98 15.23 20.13
N ILE A 518 -3.91 16.53 20.37
CA ILE A 518 -4.92 17.53 19.99
C ILE A 518 -4.78 17.90 18.51
N LEU A 519 -5.88 17.93 17.77
CA LEU A 519 -5.90 18.57 16.45
C LEU A 519 -6.12 20.09 16.62
N ALA A 520 -5.07 20.86 16.40
CA ALA A 520 -5.08 22.32 16.44
C ALA A 520 -5.28 22.91 15.03
N SER A 521 -6.12 23.95 14.92
CA SER A 521 -6.33 24.69 13.67
C SER A 521 -5.64 26.04 13.75
N PHE A 522 -4.92 26.43 12.68
CA PHE A 522 -4.13 27.66 12.61
C PHE A 522 -4.65 28.58 11.51
N THR A 523 -4.77 29.88 11.81
CA THR A 523 -5.35 30.87 10.89
C THR A 523 -4.57 32.19 10.88
N SER A 524 -4.71 32.97 9.80
CA SER A 524 -4.06 34.29 9.66
C SER A 524 -4.95 35.45 10.10
N SER A 525 -6.25 35.21 10.20
CA SER A 525 -7.22 36.12 10.81
C SER A 525 -8.45 35.32 11.27
N PHE A 526 -9.27 35.95 12.11
CA PHE A 526 -10.63 35.57 12.43
C PHE A 526 -11.49 36.83 12.33
N ASP A 527 -12.78 36.68 12.01
CA ASP A 527 -13.70 37.82 11.97
C ASP A 527 -14.36 38.02 13.34
N ASP A 528 -14.80 36.91 13.96
CA ASP A 528 -15.45 36.88 15.27
C ASP A 528 -14.91 35.75 16.17
N LEU A 529 -15.07 35.91 17.49
CA LEU A 529 -14.92 34.84 18.48
C LEU A 529 -16.30 34.39 18.95
N VAL A 530 -16.70 33.18 18.55
CA VAL A 530 -18.03 32.62 18.85
C VAL A 530 -17.94 31.67 20.04
N PRO A 531 -18.90 31.66 20.98
CA PRO A 531 -18.92 30.71 22.09
C PRO A 531 -18.87 29.24 21.63
N ASP A 532 -17.96 28.47 22.22
CA ASP A 532 -17.83 27.02 22.06
C ASP A 532 -17.19 26.43 23.31
N VAL A 533 -17.98 25.71 24.11
CA VAL A 533 -17.57 25.16 25.42
C VAL A 533 -16.35 24.23 25.31
N ASN A 534 -16.12 23.62 24.16
CA ASN A 534 -15.10 22.60 23.95
C ASN A 534 -13.79 23.12 23.33
N SER A 535 -13.69 24.45 23.10
CA SER A 535 -12.57 25.06 22.39
C SER A 535 -11.97 26.26 23.14
N GLU A 536 -10.70 26.53 22.86
CA GLU A 536 -9.98 27.73 23.29
C GLU A 536 -9.12 28.27 22.14
N VAL A 537 -9.09 29.60 22.00
CA VAL A 537 -8.37 30.33 20.95
C VAL A 537 -7.21 31.09 21.57
N TYR A 538 -6.03 30.97 20.96
CA TYR A 538 -4.80 31.65 21.33
C TYR A 538 -4.44 32.65 20.24
N VAL A 539 -4.51 33.96 20.55
CA VAL A 539 -4.25 35.06 19.61
C VAL A 539 -2.88 35.68 19.89
N LYS A 540 -2.01 35.75 18.87
CA LYS A 540 -0.65 36.31 19.00
C LYS A 540 -0.74 37.81 19.30
N LYS A 541 0.02 38.29 20.29
CA LYS A 541 0.08 39.70 20.68
C LYS A 541 0.82 40.52 19.62
N ALA A 542 0.37 41.75 19.40
CA ALA A 542 1.09 42.70 18.57
C ALA A 542 2.48 42.98 19.17
N GLY A 543 3.53 42.83 18.36
CA GLY A 543 4.92 43.04 18.78
C GLY A 543 5.65 41.83 19.38
N ALA A 544 5.02 40.64 19.43
CA ALA A 544 5.71 39.41 19.80
C ALA A 544 6.86 39.09 18.82
N SER A 545 8.09 39.09 19.33
CA SER A 545 9.30 38.75 18.56
C SER A 545 9.36 37.27 18.24
N ASP A 546 9.71 36.90 17.01
CA ASP A 546 9.94 35.49 16.68
C ASP A 546 11.08 34.92 17.54
N PRO A 547 10.89 33.77 18.21
CA PRO A 547 11.94 33.15 19.01
C PRO A 547 13.11 32.77 18.10
N ALA A 548 14.33 33.08 18.56
CA ALA A 548 15.55 32.61 17.91
C ALA A 548 15.56 31.07 17.93
N LEU A 549 15.55 30.48 16.74
CA LEU A 549 15.41 29.04 16.46
C LEU A 549 16.77 28.36 16.38
#